data_AF-F4WGQ5-F1
#
_entry.id   AF-F4WGQ5-F1
#
_cell.length_a   1.000
_cell.length_b   1.000
_cell.length_c   1.000
_cell.angle_alpha   90.00
_cell.angle_beta   90.00
_cell.angle_gamma   90.00
#
_symmetry.space_group_name_H-M   'P 1'
#
loop_
_entity.id
_entity.type
_entity.pdbx_description
1 polymer ?
#
loop_
_entity_poly.entity_id
_entity_poly.type
_entity_poly.pdbx_seq_one_letter_code
_entity_poly.pdbx_strand_id
1 'polypeptide(L)'
;MSSFVPEKEHLQHALLFLFNQKKKAVESHRLLVETYGEHAPSIRTCETWFRQFKNSDFNVKDSERFGRPQKCEDEQLQELLNEDPAQTQRQLAEALHVSQETISRRLRAMGKINKLGKWVPHNLNERQMENCKVTCEMLLQSYERKSFLHRIVTGDEKWIYFENPKRK
;
A
#
# COMPACT_ATOMS: atom_id res chain seq x y z
N MET A 1 -2.95 43.69 -19.13
CA MET A 1 -3.29 43.35 -17.73
C MET A 1 -3.55 41.86 -17.69
N SER A 2 -2.88 41.12 -16.79
CA SER A 2 -3.10 39.68 -16.67
C SER A 2 -4.55 39.43 -16.21
N SER A 3 -5.35 38.77 -17.04
CA SER A 3 -6.71 38.37 -16.67
C SER A 3 -6.63 37.22 -15.67
N PHE A 4 -7.06 37.43 -14.43
CA PHE A 4 -7.14 36.37 -13.44
C PHE A 4 -8.15 35.32 -13.92
N VAL A 5 -7.68 34.07 -14.09
CA VAL A 5 -8.54 32.93 -14.43
C VAL A 5 -8.81 32.16 -13.14
N PRO A 6 -10.05 32.13 -12.64
CA PRO A 6 -10.36 31.47 -11.38
C PRO A 6 -10.31 29.95 -11.52
N GLU A 7 -9.63 29.28 -10.59
CA GLU A 7 -9.69 27.83 -10.47
C GLU A 7 -11.05 27.37 -9.91
N LYS A 8 -11.40 26.11 -10.14
CA LYS A 8 -12.66 25.51 -9.66
C LYS A 8 -12.83 25.67 -8.14
N GLU A 9 -11.77 25.43 -7.36
CA GLU A 9 -11.79 25.58 -5.91
C GLU A 9 -12.09 27.01 -5.49
N HIS A 10 -11.52 28.00 -6.17
CA HIS A 10 -11.78 29.42 -5.90
C HIS A 10 -13.26 29.77 -6.08
N LEU A 11 -13.89 29.30 -7.16
CA LEU A 11 -15.31 29.55 -7.44
C LEU A 11 -16.23 28.88 -6.40
N GLN A 12 -15.86 27.70 -5.92
CA GLN A 12 -16.61 27.00 -4.87
C GLN A 12 -16.49 27.72 -3.51
N HIS A 13 -15.31 28.25 -3.16
CA HIS A 13 -15.14 29.08 -1.96
C HIS A 13 -15.93 30.39 -2.06
N ALA A 14 -15.96 31.02 -3.25
CA ALA A 14 -16.78 32.20 -3.49
C ALA A 14 -18.28 31.89 -3.32
N LEU A 15 -18.75 30.73 -3.78
CA LEU A 15 -20.13 30.28 -3.55
C LEU A 15 -20.44 30.09 -2.05
N LEU A 16 -19.52 29.50 -1.30
CA LEU A 16 -19.65 29.32 0.15
C LEU A 16 -19.73 30.66 0.89
N PHE A 17 -18.88 31.61 0.50
CA PHE A 17 -18.92 32.98 1.02
C PHE A 17 -20.27 33.66 0.76
N LEU A 18 -20.79 33.57 -0.47
CA LEU A 18 -22.09 34.15 -0.83
C LEU A 18 -23.26 33.47 -0.11
N PHE A 19 -23.17 32.16 0.11
CA PHE A 19 -24.12 31.42 0.94
C PHE A 19 -24.13 31.92 2.39
N ASN A 20 -22.95 32.17 2.98
CA ASN A 20 -22.82 32.70 4.34
C ASN A 20 -23.38 34.14 4.46
N GLN A 21 -23.31 34.93 3.39
CA GLN A 21 -23.99 36.24 3.28
C GLN A 21 -25.51 36.14 3.10
N LYS A 22 -26.11 34.95 3.15
CA LYS A 22 -27.55 34.71 2.98
C LYS A 22 -28.09 35.11 1.61
N LYS A 23 -27.23 35.17 0.58
CA LYS A 23 -27.66 35.37 -0.82
C LYS A 23 -28.36 34.12 -1.33
N LYS A 24 -29.19 34.27 -2.37
CA LYS A 24 -29.78 33.12 -3.08
C LYS A 24 -28.81 32.59 -4.16
N ALA A 25 -28.98 31.33 -4.58
CA ALA A 25 -28.14 30.72 -5.63
C ALA A 25 -28.17 31.52 -6.94
N VAL A 26 -29.34 32.04 -7.32
CA VAL A 26 -29.53 32.86 -8.53
C VAL A 26 -28.81 34.21 -8.43
N GLU A 27 -28.87 34.86 -7.28
CA GLU A 27 -28.13 36.12 -7.02
C GLU A 27 -26.63 35.89 -7.02
N SER A 28 -26.19 34.78 -6.43
CA SER A 28 -24.79 34.39 -6.36
C SER A 28 -24.24 34.08 -7.75
N HIS A 29 -25.00 33.38 -8.59
CA HIS A 29 -24.63 33.14 -9.98
C HIS A 29 -24.48 34.44 -10.79
N ARG A 30 -25.41 35.39 -10.64
CA ARG A 30 -25.30 36.71 -11.30
C ARG A 30 -24.02 37.45 -10.89
N LEU A 31 -23.72 37.48 -9.58
CA LEU A 31 -22.51 38.13 -9.07
C LEU A 31 -21.22 37.47 -9.58
N LEU A 32 -21.23 36.13 -9.68
CA LEU A 32 -20.10 35.38 -10.21
C LEU A 32 -19.91 35.59 -11.71
N VAL A 33 -21.00 35.66 -12.49
CA VAL A 33 -20.93 35.99 -13.92
C VAL A 33 -20.43 37.43 -14.14
N GLU A 34 -20.87 38.38 -13.32
CA GLU A 34 -20.39 39.77 -13.37
C GLU A 34 -18.89 39.87 -13.04
N THR A 35 -18.42 39.07 -12.08
CA THR A 35 -17.02 39.11 -11.62
C THR A 35 -16.06 38.31 -12.51
N TYR A 36 -16.48 37.12 -12.96
CA TYR A 36 -15.61 36.13 -13.61
C TYR A 36 -16.00 35.82 -15.08
N GLY A 37 -17.08 36.42 -15.58
CA GLY A 37 -17.52 36.26 -16.97
C GLY A 37 -17.78 34.81 -17.35
N GLU A 38 -17.16 34.38 -18.45
CA GLU A 38 -17.29 33.02 -19.01
C GLU A 38 -16.74 31.92 -18.08
N HIS A 39 -15.88 32.27 -17.12
CA HIS A 39 -15.33 31.31 -16.16
C HIS A 39 -16.27 31.04 -14.98
N ALA A 40 -17.42 31.71 -14.91
CA ALA A 40 -18.40 31.50 -13.85
C ALA A 40 -19.09 30.11 -13.95
N PRO A 41 -19.39 29.48 -12.81
CA PRO A 41 -20.09 28.20 -12.81
C PRO A 41 -21.53 28.38 -13.29
N SER A 42 -22.08 27.34 -13.94
CA SER A 42 -23.47 27.33 -14.37
C SER A 42 -24.44 27.49 -13.19
N ILE A 43 -25.64 28.03 -13.45
CA ILE A 43 -26.68 28.15 -12.41
C ILE A 43 -26.99 26.81 -11.74
N ARG A 44 -26.99 25.69 -12.49
CA ARG A 44 -27.20 24.33 -11.96
C ARG A 44 -26.10 23.90 -10.99
N THR A 45 -24.86 24.30 -11.27
CA THR A 45 -23.72 24.07 -10.39
C THR A 45 -23.90 24.86 -9.10
N CYS A 46 -24.23 26.15 -9.19
CA CYS A 46 -24.52 26.99 -8.02
C CYS A 46 -25.63 26.41 -7.14
N GLU A 47 -26.75 25.97 -7.74
CA GLU A 47 -27.87 25.36 -7.01
C GLU A 47 -27.49 24.05 -6.32
N THR A 48 -26.69 23.20 -6.97
CA THR A 48 -26.19 21.96 -6.38
C THR A 48 -25.32 22.23 -5.16
N TRP A 49 -24.38 23.18 -5.26
CA TRP A 49 -23.54 23.60 -4.13
C TRP A 49 -24.37 24.19 -2.99
N PHE A 50 -25.34 25.05 -3.30
CA PHE A 50 -26.24 25.62 -2.29
C PHE A 50 -27.09 24.54 -1.59
N ARG A 51 -27.46 23.47 -2.30
CA ARG A 51 -28.15 22.32 -1.68
C ARG A 51 -27.22 21.57 -0.73
N GLN A 52 -25.96 21.38 -1.11
CA GLN A 52 -24.94 20.75 -0.27
C GLN A 52 -24.65 21.57 1.00
N PHE A 53 -24.50 22.89 0.88
CA PHE A 53 -24.31 23.80 2.01
C PHE A 53 -25.52 23.83 2.95
N LYS A 54 -26.75 23.71 2.43
CA LYS A 54 -27.96 23.57 3.27
C LYS A 54 -27.97 22.28 4.07
N ASN A 55 -27.34 21.22 3.56
CA ASN A 55 -27.16 19.95 4.28
C ASN A 55 -25.98 19.99 5.26
N SER A 56 -25.43 21.18 5.55
CA SER A 56 -24.27 21.40 6.43
C SER A 56 -22.98 20.73 5.95
N ASP A 57 -22.88 20.38 4.67
CA ASP A 57 -21.64 19.92 4.05
C ASP A 57 -20.96 21.11 3.37
N PHE A 58 -19.92 21.62 4.01
CA PHE A 58 -19.12 22.77 3.55
C PHE A 58 -17.79 22.35 2.92
N ASN A 59 -17.60 21.06 2.62
CA ASN A 59 -16.38 20.59 1.97
C ASN A 59 -16.36 21.07 0.51
N VAL A 60 -15.46 22.02 0.23
CA VAL A 60 -15.29 22.61 -1.10
C VAL A 60 -14.55 21.66 -2.05
N LYS A 61 -13.79 20.69 -1.52
CA LYS A 61 -13.07 19.72 -2.34
C LYS A 61 -14.02 18.66 -2.90
N ASP A 62 -13.75 18.22 -4.13
CA ASP A 62 -14.44 17.06 -4.68
C ASP A 62 -14.24 15.88 -3.71
N SER A 63 -15.34 15.20 -3.36
CA SER A 63 -15.25 13.95 -2.63
C SER A 63 -14.41 12.94 -3.42
N GLU A 64 -13.80 11.99 -2.70
CA GLU A 64 -13.09 10.89 -3.35
C GLU A 64 -14.04 10.23 -4.35
N ARG A 65 -13.67 10.34 -5.64
CA ARG A 65 -14.42 9.69 -6.69
C ARG A 65 -14.19 8.20 -6.50
N PHE A 66 -15.25 7.47 -6.17
CA PHE A 66 -15.23 6.02 -6.25
C PHE A 66 -14.80 5.65 -7.68
N GLY A 67 -13.58 5.16 -7.79
CA GLY A 67 -13.00 4.77 -9.07
C GLY A 67 -13.68 3.53 -9.62
N ARG A 68 -13.04 2.90 -10.61
CA ARG A 68 -13.47 1.60 -11.09
C ARG A 68 -13.45 0.59 -9.91
N PRO A 69 -14.50 -0.23 -9.74
CA PRO A 69 -14.51 -1.28 -8.71
C PRO A 69 -13.27 -2.15 -8.81
N GLN A 70 -12.71 -2.51 -7.65
CA GLN A 70 -11.59 -3.45 -7.59
C GLN A 70 -12.04 -4.80 -8.15
N LYS A 71 -11.22 -5.35 -9.05
CA LYS A 71 -11.48 -6.68 -9.65
C LYS A 71 -11.02 -7.84 -8.77
N CYS A 72 -10.27 -7.54 -7.72
CA CYS A 72 -9.64 -8.50 -6.82
C CYS A 72 -9.60 -7.85 -5.44
N GLU A 73 -10.22 -8.49 -4.46
CA GLU A 73 -10.16 -8.11 -3.05
C GLU A 73 -8.78 -8.41 -2.48
N ASP A 74 -8.31 -7.59 -1.54
CA ASP A 74 -6.97 -7.77 -0.96
C ASP A 74 -6.95 -8.97 0.00
N GLU A 75 -8.09 -9.28 0.61
CA GLU A 75 -8.32 -10.39 1.53
C GLU A 75 -8.10 -11.74 0.84
N GLN A 76 -8.73 -11.95 -0.32
CA GLN A 76 -8.60 -13.19 -1.10
C GLN A 76 -7.17 -13.45 -1.56
N LEU A 77 -6.48 -12.38 -2.01
CA LEU A 77 -5.07 -12.48 -2.40
C LEU A 77 -4.17 -12.76 -1.19
N GLN A 78 -4.51 -12.22 -0.01
CA GLN A 78 -3.77 -12.47 1.22
C GLN A 78 -3.93 -13.92 1.71
N GLU A 79 -5.12 -14.51 1.57
CA GLU A 79 -5.37 -15.92 1.91
C GLU A 79 -4.49 -16.86 1.08
N LEU A 80 -4.45 -16.68 -0.26
CA LEU A 80 -3.61 -17.49 -1.14
C LEU A 80 -2.11 -17.39 -0.78
N LEU A 81 -1.65 -16.18 -0.44
CA LEU A 81 -0.26 -15.96 -0.02
C LEU A 81 0.06 -16.58 1.36
N ASN A 82 -0.94 -16.76 2.22
CA ASN A 82 -0.75 -17.39 3.52
C ASN A 82 -0.67 -18.93 3.38
N GLU A 83 -1.38 -19.50 2.41
CA GLU A 83 -1.30 -20.93 2.09
C GLU A 83 0.04 -21.29 1.45
N ASP A 84 0.47 -20.55 0.43
CA ASP A 84 1.76 -20.73 -0.22
C ASP A 84 2.38 -19.38 -0.64
N PRO A 85 3.37 -18.87 0.11
CA PRO A 85 4.00 -17.59 -0.21
C PRO A 85 4.92 -17.64 -1.43
N ALA A 86 5.23 -18.82 -1.98
CA ALA A 86 6.13 -18.99 -3.12
C ALA A 86 5.42 -19.05 -4.48
N GLN A 87 4.08 -18.89 -4.50
CA GLN A 87 3.30 -18.91 -5.73
C GLN A 87 3.71 -17.82 -6.72
N THR A 88 3.64 -18.16 -8.01
CA THR A 88 3.86 -17.20 -9.08
C THR A 88 2.65 -16.30 -9.30
N GLN A 89 2.87 -15.10 -9.82
CA GLN A 89 1.77 -14.18 -10.16
C GLN A 89 0.81 -14.74 -11.20
N ARG A 90 1.24 -15.72 -12.02
CA ARG A 90 0.37 -16.41 -12.99
C ARG A 90 -0.58 -17.38 -12.30
N GLN A 91 -0.08 -18.19 -11.36
CA GLN A 91 -0.91 -19.09 -10.57
C GLN A 91 -1.95 -18.32 -9.75
N LEU A 92 -1.54 -17.21 -9.12
CA LEU A 92 -2.46 -16.32 -8.39
C LEU A 92 -3.52 -15.70 -9.31
N ALA A 93 -3.14 -15.35 -10.54
CA ALA A 93 -4.05 -14.78 -11.53
C ALA A 93 -5.08 -15.81 -12.03
N GLU A 94 -4.64 -17.05 -12.24
CA GLU A 94 -5.50 -18.18 -12.61
C GLU A 94 -6.50 -18.52 -11.49
N ALA A 95 -6.03 -18.58 -10.24
CA ALA A 95 -6.85 -18.86 -9.06
C ALA A 95 -7.94 -17.80 -8.82
N LEU A 96 -7.62 -16.52 -9.05
CA LEU A 96 -8.54 -15.40 -8.83
C LEU A 96 -9.27 -14.96 -10.11
N HIS A 97 -9.08 -15.66 -11.23
CA HIS A 97 -9.66 -15.33 -12.54
C HIS A 97 -9.43 -13.87 -12.98
N VAL A 98 -8.25 -13.32 -12.69
CA VAL A 98 -7.85 -11.95 -13.08
C VAL A 98 -6.61 -11.97 -13.96
N SER A 99 -6.24 -10.82 -14.52
CA SER A 99 -4.97 -10.72 -15.27
C SER A 99 -3.77 -10.71 -14.32
N GLN A 100 -2.64 -11.26 -14.77
CA GLN A 100 -1.38 -11.24 -14.02
C GLN A 100 -0.92 -9.79 -13.70
N GLU A 101 -1.21 -8.83 -14.56
CA GLU A 101 -0.92 -7.41 -14.32
C GLU A 101 -1.76 -6.83 -13.18
N THR A 102 -2.98 -7.34 -12.99
CA THR A 102 -3.84 -6.96 -11.86
C THR A 102 -3.20 -7.46 -10.57
N ILE A 103 -2.79 -8.73 -10.51
CA ILE A 103 -2.06 -9.29 -9.36
C ILE A 103 -0.79 -8.49 -9.07
N SER A 104 0.01 -8.19 -10.09
CA SER A 104 1.27 -7.43 -9.93
C SER A 104 1.03 -6.05 -9.31
N ARG A 105 0.00 -5.32 -9.78
CA ARG A 105 -0.38 -4.02 -9.22
C ARG A 105 -0.89 -4.14 -7.78
N ARG A 106 -1.71 -5.15 -7.48
CA ARG A 106 -2.27 -5.36 -6.14
C ARG A 106 -1.20 -5.74 -5.13
N LEU A 107 -0.31 -6.67 -5.46
CA LEU A 107 0.84 -7.04 -4.62
C LEU A 107 1.71 -5.82 -4.27
N ARG A 108 1.96 -4.93 -5.24
CA ARG A 108 2.68 -3.68 -4.99
C ARG A 108 1.90 -2.72 -4.08
N ALA A 109 0.60 -2.56 -4.30
CA ALA A 109 -0.26 -1.73 -3.46
C ALA A 109 -0.32 -2.22 -2.01
N MET A 110 -0.28 -3.54 -1.79
CA MET A 110 -0.19 -4.19 -0.48
C MET A 110 1.22 -4.15 0.14
N GLY A 111 2.23 -3.62 -0.57
CA GLY A 111 3.62 -3.58 -0.10
C GLY A 111 4.33 -4.95 -0.10
N LYS A 112 3.85 -5.93 -0.85
CA LYS A 112 4.48 -7.26 -0.96
C LYS A 112 5.68 -7.20 -1.90
N ILE A 113 6.77 -7.87 -1.51
CA ILE A 113 7.99 -8.00 -2.29
C ILE A 113 8.39 -9.47 -2.41
N ASN A 114 8.88 -9.87 -3.58
CA ASN A 114 9.42 -11.20 -3.78
C ASN A 114 10.83 -11.26 -3.18
N LYS A 115 11.07 -12.23 -2.30
CA LYS A 115 12.38 -12.54 -1.73
C LYS A 115 12.71 -14.00 -2.03
N LEU A 116 13.94 -14.25 -2.43
CA LEU A 116 14.43 -15.62 -2.60
C LEU A 116 14.48 -16.35 -1.26
N GLY A 117 14.18 -17.65 -1.30
CA GLY A 117 14.31 -18.53 -0.15
C GLY A 117 15.75 -18.61 0.36
N LYS A 118 15.91 -18.98 1.62
CA LYS A 118 17.23 -19.24 2.22
C LYS A 118 17.61 -20.70 2.01
N TRP A 119 18.86 -20.96 1.65
CA TRP A 119 19.41 -22.31 1.62
C TRP A 119 19.53 -22.84 3.05
N VAL A 120 18.95 -24.01 3.31
CA VAL A 120 19.04 -24.72 4.59
C VAL A 120 19.95 -25.94 4.37
N PRO A 121 20.96 -26.17 5.23
CA PRO A 121 21.94 -27.25 5.03
C PRO A 121 21.34 -28.66 4.96
N HIS A 122 20.28 -28.93 5.70
CA HIS A 122 19.67 -30.25 5.78
C HIS A 122 18.17 -30.17 6.05
N ASN A 123 17.43 -31.16 5.54
CA ASN A 123 16.02 -31.35 5.88
C ASN A 123 15.92 -32.23 7.14
N LEU A 124 15.76 -31.60 8.30
CA LEU A 124 15.76 -32.29 9.59
C LEU A 124 14.44 -33.05 9.80
N ASN A 125 14.52 -34.21 10.46
CA ASN A 125 13.35 -34.90 10.98
C ASN A 125 12.97 -34.40 12.39
N GLU A 126 11.77 -34.74 12.85
CA GLU A 126 11.24 -34.29 14.16
C GLU A 126 12.19 -34.64 15.32
N ARG A 127 12.77 -35.83 15.31
CA ARG A 127 13.71 -36.27 16.35
C ARG A 127 15.00 -35.43 16.36
N GLN A 128 15.55 -35.12 15.19
CA GLN A 128 16.73 -34.26 15.07
C GLN A 128 16.42 -32.83 15.54
N MET A 129 15.24 -32.30 15.19
CA MET A 129 14.79 -30.99 15.66
C MET A 129 14.67 -30.93 17.18
N GLU A 130 14.03 -31.95 17.78
CA GLU A 130 13.86 -32.02 19.23
C GLU A 130 15.21 -32.15 19.94
N ASN A 131 16.09 -33.03 19.45
CA ASN A 131 17.44 -33.18 19.99
C ASN A 131 18.22 -31.85 19.94
N CYS A 132 18.17 -31.13 18.81
CA CYS A 132 18.79 -29.82 18.68
C CYS A 132 18.21 -28.82 19.68
N LYS A 133 16.89 -28.76 19.82
CA LYS A 133 16.21 -27.85 20.75
C LYS A 133 16.62 -28.13 22.20
N VAL A 134 16.52 -29.38 22.66
CA VAL A 134 16.88 -29.79 24.02
C VAL A 134 18.36 -29.49 24.32
N THR A 135 19.25 -29.79 23.37
CA THR A 135 20.68 -29.51 23.53
C THR A 135 20.94 -28.01 23.68
N CYS A 136 20.31 -27.18 22.84
CA CYS A 136 20.41 -25.73 22.91
C CYS A 136 19.86 -25.17 24.23
N GLU A 137 18.71 -25.65 24.69
CA GLU A 137 18.10 -25.24 25.97
C GLU A 137 19.01 -25.58 27.16
N MET A 138 19.59 -26.79 27.19
CA MET A 138 20.52 -27.20 28.25
C MET A 138 21.79 -26.34 28.26
N LEU A 139 22.36 -26.07 27.08
CA LEU A 139 23.55 -25.21 26.95
C LEU A 139 23.26 -23.77 27.35
N LEU A 140 22.09 -23.23 26.97
CA LEU A 140 21.66 -21.89 27.34
C LEU A 140 21.47 -21.75 28.85
N GLN A 141 20.75 -22.68 29.49
CA GLN A 141 20.58 -22.69 30.94
C GLN A 141 21.92 -22.76 31.68
N SER A 142 22.86 -23.56 31.16
CA SER A 142 24.21 -23.67 31.73
C SER A 142 24.97 -22.34 31.60
N TYR A 143 24.80 -21.64 30.47
CA TYR A 143 25.46 -20.37 30.19
C TYR A 143 24.92 -19.25 31.08
N GLU A 144 23.60 -19.18 31.26
CA GLU A 144 22.94 -18.21 32.13
C GLU A 144 23.35 -18.37 33.60
N ARG A 145 23.56 -19.61 34.06
CA ARG A 145 24.07 -19.87 35.41
C ARG A 145 25.52 -19.43 35.57
N LYS A 146 26.36 -19.73 34.58
CA LYS A 146 27.76 -19.30 34.56
C LYS A 146 28.32 -19.32 33.15
N SER A 147 28.86 -18.18 32.71
CA SER A 147 29.54 -18.11 31.42
C SER A 147 30.71 -19.09 31.35
N PHE A 148 30.64 -20.02 30.40
CA PHE A 148 31.66 -21.04 30.15
C PHE A 148 32.33 -20.90 28.77
N LEU A 149 31.92 -19.90 27.97
CA LEU A 149 32.44 -19.70 26.60
C LEU A 149 33.97 -19.52 26.57
N HIS A 150 34.54 -18.90 27.61
CA HIS A 150 35.99 -18.72 27.75
C HIS A 150 36.80 -20.02 27.86
N ARG A 151 36.14 -21.17 28.05
CA ARG A 151 36.76 -22.50 28.16
C ARG A 151 36.57 -23.35 26.92
N ILE A 152 35.78 -22.88 25.95
CA ILE A 152 35.47 -23.65 24.75
C ILE A 152 36.59 -23.50 23.74
N VAL A 153 37.03 -24.62 23.19
CA VAL A 153 37.88 -24.70 22.00
C VAL A 153 37.12 -25.52 20.95
N THR A 154 36.94 -24.98 19.76
CA THR A 154 36.27 -25.67 18.63
C THR A 154 37.23 -25.85 17.46
N GLY A 155 36.95 -26.84 16.62
CA GLY A 155 37.67 -27.08 15.37
C GLY A 155 36.73 -27.71 14.35
N ASP A 156 36.92 -27.38 13.07
CA ASP A 156 36.20 -27.96 11.93
C ASP A 156 37.12 -27.96 10.70
N GLU A 157 36.83 -28.82 9.73
CA GLU A 157 37.62 -28.96 8.51
C GLU A 157 36.90 -28.30 7.32
N LYS A 158 37.62 -27.52 6.52
CA LYS A 158 37.08 -26.85 5.33
C LYS A 158 37.94 -27.12 4.10
N TRP A 159 37.32 -27.58 3.03
CA TRP A 159 37.97 -27.74 1.73
C TRP A 159 38.38 -26.37 1.15
N ILE A 160 39.63 -26.29 0.68
CA ILE A 160 40.17 -25.15 -0.08
C ILE A 160 40.46 -25.63 -1.50
N TYR A 161 39.64 -25.20 -2.44
CA TYR A 161 39.79 -25.58 -3.85
C TYR A 161 40.87 -24.75 -4.52
N PHE A 162 41.65 -25.38 -5.39
CA PHE A 162 42.64 -24.70 -6.21
C PHE A 162 42.02 -24.28 -7.55
N GLU A 163 42.01 -22.97 -7.85
CA GLU A 163 41.58 -22.45 -9.15
C GLU A 163 42.77 -22.33 -10.10
N ASN A 164 42.73 -23.06 -11.23
CA ASN A 164 43.73 -22.96 -12.29
C ASN A 164 43.17 -22.22 -13.50
N PRO A 165 43.45 -20.91 -13.68
CA PRO A 165 42.90 -20.12 -14.77
C PRO A 165 43.42 -20.49 -16.18
N LYS A 166 44.42 -21.39 -16.28
CA LYS A 166 45.03 -21.80 -17.56
C LYS A 166 44.45 -23.09 -18.15
N ARG A 167 43.57 -23.81 -17.45
CA ARG A 167 42.86 -24.97 -17.98
C ARG A 167 41.38 -24.61 -18.13
N LYS A 168 40.96 -24.34 -19.37
CA LYS A 168 39.55 -24.34 -19.80
C LYS A 168 39.20 -25.72 -20.34
#